data_AF-A0A6A6WZ82-F1
#
_entry.id   AF-A0A6A6WZ82-F1
#
_cell.length_a   1.000
_cell.length_b   1.000
_cell.length_c   1.000
_cell.angle_alpha   90.00
_cell.angle_beta   90.00
_cell.angle_gamma   90.00
#
_symmetry.space_group_name_H-M   'P 1'
#
loop_
_entity.id
_entity.type
_entity.pdbx_description
1 polymer ?
#
loop_
_entity_poly.entity_id
_entity_poly.type
_entity_poly.pdbx_seq_one_letter_code
_entity_poly.pdbx_strand_id
1 'polypeptide(L)'
;VQTILHPMTHVHVQNGKYGRELQTAAYRGNEQMVKLLLNAGVDVNTQGGEYGNALQAAVLAIRGNEQVVKLLLDAGADVNAEGGEYGNALQ
;
A
#
# COMPACT_ATOMS: atom_id res chain seq x y z
N VAL A 1 -42.88 -9.28 -6.93
CA VAL A 1 -43.17 -8.31 -5.85
C VAL A 1 -41.84 -7.69 -5.46
N GLN A 2 -41.72 -6.38 -5.69
CA GLN A 2 -40.55 -5.53 -5.43
C GLN A 2 -40.05 -5.70 -3.97
N THR A 3 -38.77 -5.50 -3.65
CA THR A 3 -38.25 -4.15 -3.35
C THR A 3 -36.72 -4.07 -3.51
N ILE A 4 -36.29 -3.07 -4.27
CA ILE A 4 -34.93 -2.52 -4.40
C ILE A 4 -34.53 -1.87 -3.09
N LEU A 5 -33.31 -2.08 -2.59
CA LEU A 5 -32.65 -1.10 -1.70
C LEU A 5 -31.12 -1.16 -1.86
N HIS A 6 -30.60 -0.40 -2.82
CA HIS A 6 -29.32 0.31 -2.63
C HIS A 6 -29.68 1.62 -1.92
N PRO A 7 -29.03 1.99 -0.81
CA PRO A 7 -27.82 2.80 -0.95
C PRO A 7 -26.81 2.60 0.20
N MET A 8 -25.61 2.09 -0.11
CA MET A 8 -24.38 2.48 0.61
C MET A 8 -23.20 2.42 -0.36
N THR A 9 -23.24 3.29 -1.36
CA THR A 9 -22.02 3.74 -2.04
C THR A 9 -21.21 4.57 -1.04
N HIS A 10 -20.28 3.97 -0.30
CA HIS A 10 -19.15 4.67 0.32
C HIS A 10 -18.16 3.63 0.90
N VAL A 11 -17.07 3.35 0.17
CA VAL A 11 -15.65 3.27 0.64
C VAL A 11 -14.72 2.41 -0.24
N HIS A 12 -15.19 1.71 -1.27
CA HIS A 12 -14.25 0.93 -2.11
C HIS A 12 -13.36 1.75 -3.08
N VAL A 13 -13.62 3.05 -3.27
CA VAL A 13 -12.84 3.90 -4.20
C VAL A 13 -11.63 4.57 -3.53
N GLN A 14 -11.58 4.59 -2.19
CA GLN A 14 -10.53 5.30 -1.45
C GLN A 14 -9.25 4.48 -1.30
N ASN A 15 -9.35 3.16 -1.12
CA ASN A 15 -8.18 2.29 -0.89
C ASN A 15 -7.20 2.31 -2.08
N GLY A 16 -7.67 2.33 -3.33
CA GLY A 16 -6.78 2.36 -4.50
C GLY A 16 -6.02 3.68 -4.69
N LYS A 17 -6.51 4.81 -4.15
CA LYS A 17 -5.79 6.08 -4.17
C LYS A 17 -4.77 6.12 -3.02
N TYR A 18 -5.18 5.76 -1.81
CA TYR A 18 -4.31 5.74 -0.65
C TYR A 18 -3.20 4.66 -0.75
N GLY A 19 -3.46 3.53 -1.39
CA GLY A 19 -2.44 2.52 -1.70
C GLY A 19 -1.35 3.06 -2.63
N ARG A 20 -1.72 3.82 -3.67
CA ARG A 20 -0.76 4.51 -4.55
C ARG A 20 0.06 5.57 -3.82
N GLU A 21 -0.58 6.29 -2.91
CA GLU A 21 0.10 7.30 -2.09
C GLU A 21 1.09 6.66 -1.12
N LEU A 22 0.71 5.55 -0.48
CA LEU A 22 1.59 4.78 0.41
C LEU A 22 2.78 4.21 -0.35
N GLN A 23 2.58 3.66 -1.55
CA GLN A 23 3.67 3.21 -2.43
C GLN A 23 4.61 4.33 -2.83
N THR A 24 4.06 5.48 -3.25
CA THR A 24 4.86 6.62 -3.67
C THR A 24 5.70 7.15 -2.51
N ALA A 25 5.11 7.24 -1.32
CA ALA A 25 5.82 7.61 -0.10
C ALA A 25 6.94 6.60 0.21
N ALA A 26 6.64 5.31 0.06
CA ALA A 26 7.57 4.24 0.34
C ALA A 26 8.76 4.19 -0.64
N TYR A 27 8.50 4.33 -1.95
CA TYR A 27 9.52 4.42 -2.99
C TYR A 27 10.43 5.65 -2.81
N ARG A 28 9.85 6.79 -2.39
CA ARG A 28 10.61 8.02 -2.13
C ARG A 28 11.35 8.04 -0.80
N GLY A 29 11.15 7.05 0.06
CA GLY A 29 11.77 7.00 1.40
C GLY A 29 11.16 8.01 2.38
N ASN A 30 9.93 8.47 2.13
CA ASN A 30 9.29 9.49 2.95
C ASN A 30 8.65 8.87 4.20
N GLU A 31 9.45 8.60 5.21
CA GLU A 31 9.02 7.99 6.47
C GLU A 31 7.84 8.69 7.13
N GLN A 32 7.81 10.03 7.11
CA GLN A 32 6.76 10.81 7.75
C GLN A 32 5.41 10.60 7.06
N MET A 33 5.41 10.57 5.72
CA MET A 33 4.20 10.31 4.96
C MET A 33 3.72 8.88 5.14
N VAL A 34 4.63 7.90 5.20
CA VAL A 34 4.26 6.50 5.47
C VAL A 34 3.60 6.38 6.84
N LYS A 35 4.18 6.97 7.89
CA LYS A 35 3.57 7.02 9.23
C LYS A 35 2.19 7.65 9.21
N LEU A 36 2.05 8.79 8.54
CA LEU A 36 0.77 9.50 8.46
C LEU A 36 -0.33 8.65 7.84
N LEU A 37 -0.03 7.97 6.73
CA LEU A 37 -0.99 7.14 6.01
C LEU A 37 -1.37 5.89 6.81
N LEU A 38 -0.41 5.21 7.44
CA LEU A 38 -0.71 4.07 8.32
C LEU A 38 -1.55 4.49 9.53
N ASN A 39 -1.23 5.64 10.14
CA ASN A 39 -2.03 6.20 11.24
C ASN A 39 -3.44 6.62 10.80
N ALA A 40 -3.64 6.93 9.52
CA ALA A 40 -4.96 7.19 8.94
C ALA A 40 -5.79 5.92 8.69
N GLY A 41 -5.26 4.74 9.04
CA GLY A 41 -5.94 3.45 8.88
C GLY A 41 -5.82 2.86 7.47
N VAL A 42 -4.88 3.34 6.66
CA VAL A 42 -4.55 2.69 5.38
C VAL A 42 -3.95 1.33 5.70
N ASP A 43 -4.53 0.28 5.13
CA ASP A 43 -3.99 -1.07 5.25
C ASP A 43 -2.59 -1.11 4.61
N VAL A 44 -1.58 -1.54 5.39
CA VAL A 44 -0.18 -1.63 4.97
C VAL A 44 -0.01 -2.55 3.74
N ASN A 45 -0.89 -3.54 3.60
CA ASN A 45 -0.89 -4.49 2.49
C ASN A 45 -1.77 -4.05 1.32
N THR A 46 -2.30 -2.82 1.36
CA THR A 46 -3.10 -2.28 0.26
C THR A 46 -2.33 -2.39 -1.04
N GLN A 47 -2.86 -3.20 -1.96
CA GLN A 47 -2.38 -3.27 -3.32
C GLN A 47 -2.85 -2.04 -4.11
N GLY A 48 -2.00 -1.57 -5.01
CA GLY A 48 -2.29 -0.43 -5.88
C GLY A 48 -1.13 -0.09 -6.79
N GLY A 49 -1.28 0.94 -7.62
CA GLY A 49 -0.18 1.53 -8.37
C GLY A 49 0.60 0.56 -9.26
N GLU A 50 1.84 0.93 -9.56
CA GLU A 50 2.73 0.21 -10.49
C GLU A 50 3.58 -0.87 -9.77
N TYR A 51 3.76 -0.74 -8.45
CA TYR A 51 4.74 -1.51 -7.68
C TYR A 51 4.12 -2.60 -6.81
N GLY A 52 2.83 -2.89 -6.96
CA GLY A 52 2.12 -3.87 -6.13
C GLY A 52 1.72 -3.33 -4.76
N ASN A 53 2.60 -3.43 -3.76
CA ASN A 53 2.39 -2.88 -2.41
C ASN A 53 3.50 -1.91 -1.98
N ALA A 54 3.33 -1.27 -0.82
CA ALA A 54 4.28 -0.28 -0.32
C ALA A 54 5.66 -0.86 0.04
N LEU A 55 5.70 -2.10 0.52
CA LEU A 55 6.95 -2.78 0.87
C LEU A 55 7.80 -3.03 -0.38
N GLN A 56 7.18 -3.53 -1.46
CA GLN A 56 7.82 -3.71 -2.76
C GLN A 56 8.35 -2.38 -3.32
N ALA A 57 7.54 -1.32 -3.24
CA ALA A 57 7.96 0.02 -3.65
C ALA A 57 9.19 0.53 -2.87
N ALA A 58 9.27 0.27 -1.56
CA ALA A 58 10.41 0.67 -0.73
C ALA A 58 11.71 -0.08 -1.09
N VAL A 59 11.61 -1.37 -1.43
CA VAL A 59 12.75 -2.23 -1.81
C VAL A 59 13.26 -1.88 -3.21
N LEU A 60 12.38 -1.53 -4.15
CA LEU A 60 12.74 -1.12 -5.52
C LEU A 60 13.38 0.28 -5.61
N ALA A 61 13.36 1.06 -4.54
CA ALA A 61 13.96 2.39 -4.53
C ALA A 61 15.48 2.33 -4.79
N ILE A 62 16.01 3.24 -5.61
CA ILE A 62 17.41 3.28 -6.09
C ILE A 62 18.45 3.19 -4.96
N ARG A 63 18.13 3.65 -3.75
CA ARG A 63 19.03 3.58 -2.59
C ARG A 63 18.63 2.57 -1.51
N GLY A 64 17.49 1.87 -1.66
CA GLY A 64 16.91 1.03 -0.62
C GLY A 64 16.49 1.86 0.60
N ASN A 65 15.20 2.04 0.83
CA ASN A 65 14.74 2.85 1.96
C ASN A 65 14.63 1.99 3.23
N GLU A 66 15.77 1.59 3.81
CA GLU A 66 15.84 0.65 4.94
C GLU A 66 14.92 1.04 6.12
N GLN A 67 14.88 2.33 6.47
CA GLN A 67 14.01 2.81 7.55
C GLN A 67 12.53 2.63 7.22
N VAL A 68 12.15 2.88 5.97
CA VAL A 68 10.77 2.68 5.50
C VAL A 68 10.43 1.19 5.44
N VAL A 69 11.34 0.34 4.95
CA VAL A 69 11.15 -1.12 4.93
C VAL A 69 10.89 -1.62 6.35
N LYS A 70 11.73 -1.23 7.31
CA LYS A 70 11.54 -1.58 8.72
C LYS A 70 10.19 -1.11 9.23
N LEU A 71 9.80 0.12 8.93
CA LEU A 71 8.54 0.68 9.38
C LEU A 71 7.32 -0.06 8.83
N LEU A 72 7.36 -0.46 7.56
CA LEU A 72 6.30 -1.24 6.93
C LEU A 72 6.22 -2.66 7.52
N LEU A 73 7.38 -3.29 7.80
CA LEU A 73 7.43 -4.59 8.47
C LEU A 73 6.90 -4.52 9.91
N ASP A 74 7.28 -3.48 10.66
CA ASP A 74 6.76 -3.23 12.01
C ASP A 74 5.24 -3.01 12.01
N ALA A 75 4.70 -2.49 10.90
CA ALA A 75 3.27 -2.33 10.67
C ALA A 75 2.55 -3.59 10.16
N GLY A 76 3.27 -4.72 9.97
CA GLY A 76 2.70 -5.99 9.54
C GLY A 76 2.60 -6.17 8.03
N ALA A 77 3.46 -5.50 7.25
CA ALA A 77 3.55 -5.73 5.81
C ALA A 77 3.89 -7.20 5.52
N ASP A 78 3.11 -7.83 4.65
CA ASP A 78 3.35 -9.19 4.20
C ASP A 78 4.48 -9.21 3.17
N VAL A 79 5.59 -9.85 3.54
CA VAL A 79 6.75 -10.05 2.68
C VAL A 79 6.46 -10.94 1.47
N ASN A 80 5.42 -11.76 1.56
CA ASN A 80 5.00 -12.69 0.51
C ASN A 80 3.83 -12.15 -0.31
N ALA A 81 3.33 -10.95 -0.02
CA ALA A 81 2.23 -10.39 -0.78
C ALA A 81 2.58 -10.35 -2.26
N GLU A 82 1.69 -10.91 -3.08
CA GLU A 82 1.84 -10.91 -4.52
C GLU A 82 1.90 -9.45 -4.99
N GLY A 83 2.94 -9.14 -5.77
CA GLY A 83 3.09 -7.81 -6.35
C GLY A 83 2.13 -7.57 -7.51
N GLY A 84 2.16 -6.36 -8.05
CA GLY A 84 1.39 -5.95 -9.22
C GLY A 84 1.79 -6.74 -10.48
N GLU A 85 1.65 -6.15 -11.67
CA GLU A 85 1.85 -6.83 -12.98
C GLU A 85 3.15 -7.65 -13.15
N TYR A 86 4.14 -7.50 -12.26
CA TYR A 86 5.46 -8.15 -12.34
C TYR A 86 5.73 -9.24 -11.28
N GLY A 87 4.74 -9.65 -10.48
CA GLY A 87 4.91 -10.78 -9.54
C GLY A 87 5.56 -10.41 -8.20
N ASN A 88 5.85 -11.41 -7.37
CA ASN A 88 6.26 -11.23 -5.97
C ASN A 88 7.67 -10.61 -5.83
N ALA A 89 7.96 -10.03 -4.66
CA ALA A 89 9.24 -9.37 -4.34
C ALA A 89 10.46 -10.30 -4.34
N LEU A 90 10.26 -11.60 -4.55
CA LEU A 90 11.24 -12.69 -4.39
C LEU A 90 11.46 -13.50 -5.69
N GLN A 91 10.90 -13.12 -6.85
CA GLN A 91 11.16 -13.82 -8.13
C GLN A 91 12.44 -13.37 -8.83
#